data_AF-A0A5E6NUJ6-F1
#
_entry.id   AF-A0A5E6NUJ6-F1
#
_cell.length_a   1.000
_cell.length_b   1.000
_cell.length_c   1.000
_cell.angle_alpha   90.00
_cell.angle_beta   90.00
_cell.angle_gamma   90.00
#
_symmetry.space_group_name_H-M   'P 1'
#
loop_
_entity.id
_entity.type
_entity.pdbx_description
1 polymer ?
#
loop_
_entity_poly.entity_id
_entity_poly.type
_entity_poly.pdbx_seq_one_letter_code
_entity_poly.pdbx_strand_id
1 'polypeptide(L)'
;MPNPFLISILTLITTLAITPTIANTNLNTPNKTTTIVGPNLQANADNGQININSQNLNILSSQDTNNTKSNTQHKNLNVSYTLYGTNSSNLSGSISRDSSTSTSQQTTHNNTNLTAANINLNTTQDTKIKGANLQATNQLNIDTKNLEVSSVQNKHKAKTRSQGASLGIGSSGVNSVGFNQSKADENSKTVLLTSMTAKQVNINTQAHTQLTGSLIAATDTGDKDGNDNGQLNLTTNSLSASSLNTTSNSKSNSIGLNAGGNANTNSAKLKPCQP
;
A
#
# COMPACT_ATOMS: atom_id res chain seq x y z
N MET A 1 26.72 36.10 19.17
CA MET A 1 27.19 35.44 17.93
C MET A 1 26.18 34.37 17.56
N PRO A 2 25.25 34.61 16.62
CA PRO A 2 24.29 33.59 16.24
C PRO A 2 24.91 32.64 15.20
N ASN A 3 24.68 31.37 15.48
CA ASN A 3 25.06 30.14 14.77
C ASN A 3 24.71 30.22 13.27
N PRO A 4 25.60 29.85 12.32
CA PRO A 4 25.24 29.80 10.92
C PRO A 4 24.33 28.59 10.71
N PHE A 5 23.05 28.87 10.46
CA PHE A 5 22.12 27.89 9.90
C PHE A 5 22.74 27.33 8.62
N LEU A 6 23.06 26.03 8.60
CA LEU A 6 23.25 25.28 7.36
C LEU A 6 21.94 25.35 6.59
N ILE A 7 21.82 26.31 5.68
CA ILE A 7 20.78 26.32 4.67
C ILE A 7 21.15 25.21 3.68
N SER A 8 20.74 23.97 3.98
CA SER A 8 20.63 22.92 2.97
C SER A 8 19.56 23.37 1.99
N ILE A 9 19.95 24.11 0.95
CA ILE A 9 19.09 24.46 -0.17
C ILE A 9 18.74 23.14 -0.87
N LEU A 10 17.63 22.53 -0.43
CA LEU A 10 16.95 21.47 -1.15
C LEU A 10 16.36 22.10 -2.40
N THR A 11 17.03 21.95 -3.54
CA THR A 11 16.46 22.33 -4.82
C THR A 11 15.36 21.31 -5.15
N LEU A 12 14.15 21.55 -4.65
CA LEU A 12 12.97 20.76 -4.99
C LEU A 12 12.51 21.22 -6.38
N ILE A 13 12.81 20.43 -7.40
CA ILE A 13 12.35 20.71 -8.75
C ILE A 13 11.00 20.03 -8.93
N THR A 14 9.92 20.79 -8.71
CA THR A 14 8.57 20.41 -9.15
C THR A 14 8.42 20.85 -10.60
N THR A 15 8.71 19.98 -11.57
CA THR A 15 8.33 20.24 -12.95
C THR A 15 6.81 20.16 -13.04
N LEU A 16 6.14 21.30 -13.29
CA LEU A 16 4.74 21.31 -13.67
C LEU A 16 4.56 20.44 -14.91
N ALA A 17 3.52 19.61 -14.88
CA ALA A 17 3.03 18.87 -16.05
C ALA A 17 2.53 19.87 -17.10
N ILE A 18 3.43 20.33 -17.94
CA ILE A 18 3.12 20.85 -19.26
C ILE A 18 3.99 20.08 -20.25
N THR A 19 3.36 19.25 -21.07
CA THR A 19 3.92 18.78 -22.33
C THR A 19 4.23 20.03 -23.18
N PRO A 20 5.52 20.37 -23.29
CA PRO A 20 6.21 20.12 -24.54
C PRO A 20 7.42 19.23 -24.27
N THR A 21 7.64 18.28 -25.16
CA THR A 21 8.81 17.39 -25.17
C THR A 21 10.08 18.26 -25.16
N ILE A 22 10.70 18.42 -24.00
CA ILE A 22 11.95 19.18 -23.88
C ILE A 22 13.00 18.37 -24.63
N ALA A 23 13.74 18.99 -25.56
CA ALA A 23 14.79 18.32 -26.30
C ALA A 23 15.80 17.69 -25.32
N ASN A 24 16.30 18.46 -24.36
CA ASN A 24 17.21 17.97 -23.31
C ASN A 24 16.87 18.58 -21.95
N THR A 25 16.95 17.77 -20.90
CA THR A 25 16.91 18.22 -19.51
C THR A 25 18.31 18.09 -18.90
N ASN A 26 18.90 19.20 -18.48
CA ASN A 26 20.23 19.23 -17.86
C ASN A 26 20.14 19.79 -16.44
N LEU A 27 20.47 19.01 -15.42
CA LEU A 27 20.57 19.44 -14.03
C LEU A 27 22.04 19.37 -13.61
N ASN A 28 22.68 20.52 -13.39
CA ASN A 28 24.10 20.58 -13.04
C ASN A 28 24.31 21.26 -11.67
N THR A 29 24.54 20.45 -10.65
CA THR A 29 24.65 20.83 -9.24
C THR A 29 25.77 20.03 -8.54
N PRO A 30 27.02 20.06 -9.06
CA PRO A 30 28.07 19.08 -8.78
C PRO A 30 28.49 18.99 -7.30
N ASN A 31 28.21 20.04 -6.52
CA ASN A 31 28.54 20.13 -5.09
C ASN A 31 27.31 20.08 -4.18
N LYS A 32 26.15 19.65 -4.70
CA LYS A 32 24.87 19.62 -3.97
C LYS A 32 24.14 18.30 -4.21
N THR A 33 23.17 18.05 -3.34
CA THR A 33 22.21 16.95 -3.54
C THR A 33 21.09 17.40 -4.48
N THR A 34 20.92 16.71 -5.60
CA THR A 34 19.74 16.84 -6.46
C THR A 34 18.67 15.87 -6.00
N THR A 35 17.44 16.35 -5.80
CA THR A 35 16.31 15.49 -5.42
C THR A 35 15.18 15.67 -6.41
N ILE A 36 14.73 14.57 -7.01
CA ILE A 36 13.62 14.49 -7.95
C ILE A 36 12.50 13.71 -7.28
N VAL A 37 11.35 14.36 -7.10
CA VAL A 37 10.12 13.77 -6.57
C VAL A 37 8.96 14.25 -7.42
N GLY A 38 8.20 13.33 -7.99
CA GLY A 38 7.03 13.67 -8.79
C GLY A 38 6.90 12.76 -9.99
N PRO A 39 5.69 12.66 -10.59
CA PRO A 39 5.37 11.52 -11.43
C PRO A 39 6.16 11.47 -12.73
N ASN A 40 6.65 12.58 -13.28
CA ASN A 40 7.28 12.57 -14.61
C ASN A 40 8.37 13.64 -14.78
N LEU A 41 9.54 13.23 -15.28
CA LEU A 41 10.54 14.06 -15.93
C LEU A 41 10.83 13.45 -17.31
N GLN A 42 10.38 14.12 -18.37
CA GLN A 42 10.42 13.55 -19.72
C GLN A 42 11.21 14.48 -20.66
N ALA A 43 12.19 13.90 -21.35
CA ALA A 43 12.81 14.48 -22.53
C ALA A 43 12.36 13.70 -23.78
N ASN A 44 12.73 14.18 -24.96
CA ASN A 44 12.40 13.51 -26.22
C ASN A 44 12.92 12.06 -26.23
N ALA A 45 12.05 11.10 -26.55
CA ALA A 45 12.38 9.67 -26.55
C ALA A 45 13.21 9.23 -27.77
N ASP A 46 13.24 10.02 -28.84
CA ASP A 46 13.98 9.72 -30.07
C ASP A 46 15.41 10.27 -30.00
N ASN A 47 15.58 11.50 -29.53
CA ASN A 47 16.88 12.18 -29.52
C ASN A 47 17.22 12.93 -28.21
N GLY A 48 16.32 12.93 -27.25
CA GLY A 48 16.46 13.75 -26.05
C GLY A 48 17.30 13.12 -24.95
N GLN A 49 17.91 13.97 -24.15
CA GLN A 49 18.79 13.57 -23.06
C GLN A 49 18.28 14.08 -21.72
N ILE A 50 18.38 13.25 -20.68
CA ILE A 50 18.34 13.69 -19.28
C ILE A 50 19.76 13.54 -18.74
N ASN A 51 20.43 14.66 -18.47
CA ASN A 51 21.76 14.68 -17.88
C ASN A 51 21.67 15.26 -16.47
N ILE A 52 22.08 14.51 -15.46
CA ILE A 52 22.10 14.95 -14.06
C ILE A 52 23.51 14.82 -13.54
N ASN A 53 24.12 15.96 -13.19
CA ASN A 53 25.44 16.04 -12.57
C ASN A 53 25.26 16.60 -11.15
N SER A 54 25.62 15.85 -10.12
CA SER A 54 25.41 16.29 -8.74
C SER A 54 26.44 15.69 -7.76
N GLN A 55 26.48 16.19 -6.52
CA GLN A 55 27.25 15.49 -5.49
C GLN A 55 26.56 14.18 -5.14
N ASN A 56 25.28 14.29 -4.77
CA ASN A 56 24.38 13.17 -4.50
C ASN A 56 23.09 13.32 -5.31
N LEU A 57 22.46 12.22 -5.66
CA LEU A 57 21.20 12.19 -6.39
C LEU A 57 20.17 11.33 -5.67
N ASN A 58 18.98 11.90 -5.43
CA ASN A 58 17.82 11.17 -4.96
C ASN A 58 16.71 11.22 -6.01
N ILE A 59 16.25 10.08 -6.49
CA ILE A 59 15.05 9.94 -7.33
C ILE A 59 14.05 9.12 -6.54
N LEU A 60 13.01 9.76 -6.03
CA LEU A 60 12.12 9.17 -5.04
C LEU A 60 10.68 9.19 -5.52
N SER A 61 9.91 8.13 -5.24
CA SER A 61 8.46 8.13 -5.42
C SER A 61 7.78 9.23 -4.61
N SER A 62 6.66 9.72 -5.12
CA SER A 62 5.69 10.46 -4.31
C SER A 62 4.86 9.50 -3.44
N GLN A 63 4.26 9.99 -2.36
CA GLN A 63 3.45 9.19 -1.45
C GLN A 63 2.19 9.95 -1.05
N ASP A 64 1.04 9.28 -1.16
CA ASP A 64 -0.24 9.73 -0.65
C ASP A 64 -0.71 8.83 0.49
N THR A 65 -1.39 9.41 1.48
CA THR A 65 -1.96 8.67 2.60
C THR A 65 -3.44 9.01 2.76
N ASN A 66 -4.30 8.01 2.63
CA ASN A 66 -5.73 8.15 2.87
C ASN A 66 -6.12 7.45 4.18
N ASN A 67 -6.92 8.14 5.00
CA ASN A 67 -7.43 7.62 6.26
C ASN A 67 -8.96 7.67 6.22
N THR A 68 -9.61 6.52 6.37
CA THR A 68 -11.06 6.43 6.49
C THR A 68 -11.44 5.90 7.86
N LYS A 69 -12.53 6.45 8.40
CA LYS A 69 -13.14 5.96 9.62
C LYS A 69 -14.64 5.84 9.36
N SER A 70 -15.18 4.67 9.63
CA SER A 70 -16.60 4.38 9.54
C SER A 70 -17.10 3.91 10.90
N ASN A 71 -18.25 4.44 11.29
CA ASN A 71 -18.95 4.07 12.51
C ASN A 71 -20.35 3.63 12.10
N THR A 72 -20.70 2.38 12.37
CA THR A 72 -22.05 1.85 12.14
C THR A 72 -22.69 1.52 13.47
N GLN A 73 -24.00 1.74 13.54
CA GLN A 73 -24.84 1.35 14.66
C GLN A 73 -26.11 0.75 14.08
N HIS A 74 -26.43 -0.48 14.47
CA HIS A 74 -27.60 -1.19 14.00
C HIS A 74 -28.55 -1.46 15.15
N LYS A 75 -29.84 -1.40 14.85
CA LYS A 75 -30.92 -1.83 15.72
C LYS A 75 -31.79 -2.74 14.86
N ASN A 76 -31.71 -4.05 15.08
CA ASN A 76 -32.43 -5.01 14.27
C ASN A 76 -33.62 -5.55 15.05
N LEU A 77 -34.77 -5.67 14.39
CA LEU A 77 -35.98 -6.30 14.88
C LEU A 77 -36.33 -7.45 13.94
N ASN A 78 -36.28 -8.69 14.43
CA ASN A 78 -36.67 -9.86 13.67
C ASN A 78 -37.96 -10.44 14.25
N VAL A 79 -38.88 -10.86 13.39
CA VAL A 79 -40.11 -11.56 13.77
C VAL A 79 -40.18 -12.84 12.95
N SER A 80 -40.42 -13.97 13.61
CA SER A 80 -40.46 -15.28 12.98
C SER A 80 -41.66 -16.08 13.48
N TYR A 81 -42.42 -16.61 12.53
CA TYR A 81 -43.59 -17.42 12.78
C TYR A 81 -43.35 -18.82 12.19
N THR A 82 -43.36 -19.84 13.04
CA THR A 82 -43.14 -21.22 12.61
C THR A 82 -44.41 -22.04 12.80
N LEU A 83 -44.87 -22.68 11.72
CA LEU A 83 -46.07 -23.51 11.70
C LEU A 83 -45.65 -24.99 11.70
N TYR A 84 -45.76 -25.67 12.84
CA TYR A 84 -45.57 -27.13 12.94
C TYR A 84 -46.91 -27.86 12.90
N GLY A 85 -46.98 -28.95 12.12
CA GLY A 85 -48.17 -29.77 11.92
C GLY A 85 -48.84 -30.22 13.22
N THR A 86 -50.16 -30.14 13.22
CA THR A 86 -51.12 -30.48 14.29
C THR A 86 -50.67 -30.04 15.71
N ASN A 87 -50.95 -28.77 16.04
CA ASN A 87 -51.13 -28.21 17.40
C ASN A 87 -49.96 -27.48 18.11
N SER A 88 -48.97 -26.92 17.42
CA SER A 88 -48.09 -25.92 18.05
C SER A 88 -47.63 -24.82 17.09
N SER A 89 -48.24 -23.63 17.20
CA SER A 89 -47.80 -22.41 16.55
C SER A 89 -46.89 -21.62 17.49
N ASN A 90 -45.63 -21.42 17.09
CA ASN A 90 -44.67 -20.64 17.87
C ASN A 90 -44.39 -19.31 17.17
N LEU A 91 -44.75 -18.21 17.83
CA LEU A 91 -44.36 -16.86 17.46
C LEU A 91 -43.14 -16.46 18.27
N SER A 92 -42.07 -16.04 17.60
CA SER A 92 -40.87 -15.52 18.24
C SER A 92 -40.44 -14.21 17.60
N GLY A 93 -39.73 -13.40 18.36
CA GLY A 93 -39.11 -12.17 17.90
C GLY A 93 -37.77 -11.96 18.58
N SER A 94 -36.91 -11.15 17.98
CA SER A 94 -35.68 -10.71 18.63
C SER A 94 -35.41 -9.24 18.33
N ILE A 95 -34.88 -8.55 19.33
CA ILE A 95 -34.32 -7.22 19.19
C ILE A 95 -32.82 -7.29 19.44
N SER A 96 -32.02 -6.67 18.58
CA SER A 96 -30.58 -6.58 18.77
C SER A 96 -30.10 -5.16 18.54
N ARG A 97 -29.03 -4.80 19.24
CA ARG A 97 -28.29 -3.57 19.04
C ARG A 97 -26.82 -3.91 18.94
N ASP A 98 -26.18 -3.41 17.90
CA ASP A 98 -24.76 -3.56 17.72
C ASP A 98 -24.15 -2.27 17.18
N SER A 99 -22.87 -2.12 17.45
CA SER A 99 -22.05 -1.00 17.00
C SER A 99 -20.74 -1.53 16.46
N SER A 100 -20.25 -0.90 15.41
CA SER A 100 -18.96 -1.23 14.81
C SER A 100 -18.21 0.04 14.47
N THR A 101 -16.92 0.05 14.75
CA THR A 101 -16.00 1.09 14.29
C THR A 101 -14.92 0.46 13.44
N SER A 102 -14.78 0.94 12.21
CA SER A 102 -13.77 0.51 11.26
C SER A 102 -12.88 1.69 10.92
N THR A 103 -11.57 1.54 11.08
CA THR A 103 -10.57 2.50 10.61
C THR A 103 -9.72 1.84 9.55
N SER A 104 -9.51 2.49 8.41
CA SER A 104 -8.55 2.06 7.40
C SER A 104 -7.57 3.18 7.09
N GLN A 105 -6.29 2.85 7.01
CA GLN A 105 -5.22 3.73 6.57
C GLN A 105 -4.53 3.06 5.38
N GLN A 106 -4.40 3.80 4.28
CA GLN A 106 -3.73 3.34 3.07
C GLN A 106 -2.66 4.35 2.67
N THR A 107 -1.41 3.89 2.56
CA THR A 107 -0.31 4.67 1.99
C THR A 107 0.00 4.13 0.59
N THR A 108 -0.14 4.96 -0.43
CA THR A 108 0.18 4.63 -1.82
C THR A 108 1.40 5.41 -2.26
N HIS A 109 2.35 4.72 -2.87
CA HIS A 109 3.47 5.31 -3.58
C HIS A 109 3.10 5.45 -5.06
N ASN A 110 3.58 6.52 -5.68
CA ASN A 110 3.56 6.70 -7.11
C ASN A 110 4.98 6.97 -7.59
N ASN A 111 5.49 6.08 -8.44
CA ASN A 111 6.86 6.12 -8.91
C ASN A 111 7.14 7.39 -9.69
N THR A 112 8.34 7.93 -9.50
CA THR A 112 8.88 8.97 -10.38
C THR A 112 9.29 8.33 -11.70
N ASN A 113 8.81 8.82 -12.84
CA ASN A 113 9.17 8.31 -14.16
C ASN A 113 10.16 9.27 -14.84
N LEU A 114 11.32 8.75 -15.26
CA LEU A 114 12.29 9.46 -16.09
C LEU A 114 12.32 8.78 -17.46
N THR A 115 12.02 9.54 -18.51
CA THR A 115 11.98 9.00 -19.88
C THR A 115 12.76 9.91 -20.82
N ALA A 116 13.67 9.33 -21.61
CA ALA A 116 14.46 10.04 -22.61
C ALA A 116 15.04 9.06 -23.64
N ALA A 117 15.68 9.57 -24.69
CA ALA A 117 16.51 8.72 -25.53
C ALA A 117 17.74 8.22 -24.76
N ASN A 118 18.39 9.12 -24.04
CA ASN A 118 19.52 8.79 -23.16
C ASN A 118 19.32 9.40 -21.77
N ILE A 119 19.63 8.64 -20.73
CA ILE A 119 19.65 9.11 -19.35
C ILE A 119 21.07 8.95 -18.83
N ASN A 120 21.69 10.04 -18.38
CA ASN A 120 23.04 10.08 -17.84
C ASN A 120 23.00 10.64 -16.43
N LEU A 121 23.35 9.82 -15.44
CA LEU A 121 23.40 10.18 -14.02
C LEU A 121 24.86 10.15 -13.55
N ASN A 122 25.46 11.32 -13.36
CA ASN A 122 26.83 11.46 -12.88
C ASN A 122 26.81 12.05 -11.47
N THR A 123 27.28 11.27 -10.49
CA THR A 123 27.37 11.70 -9.10
C THR A 123 28.75 11.45 -8.54
N THR A 124 29.28 12.42 -7.78
CA THR A 124 30.58 12.22 -7.12
C THR A 124 30.50 11.30 -5.90
N GLN A 125 29.31 11.16 -5.32
CA GLN A 125 29.05 10.40 -4.09
C GLN A 125 27.86 9.46 -4.32
N ASP A 126 26.70 9.69 -3.70
CA ASP A 126 25.65 8.67 -3.63
C ASP A 126 24.53 8.93 -4.66
N THR A 127 24.10 7.87 -5.36
CA THR A 127 22.88 7.85 -6.17
C THR A 127 21.85 6.91 -5.54
N LYS A 128 20.69 7.43 -5.18
CA LYS A 128 19.57 6.71 -4.58
C LYS A 128 18.35 6.78 -5.48
N ILE A 129 17.87 5.64 -5.93
CA ILE A 129 16.70 5.49 -6.80
C ILE A 129 15.68 4.62 -6.05
N LYS A 130 14.63 5.25 -5.51
CA LYS A 130 13.67 4.59 -4.63
C LYS A 130 12.22 4.86 -5.00
N GLY A 131 11.57 3.89 -5.63
CA GLY A 131 10.24 4.07 -6.20
C GLY A 131 10.30 4.94 -7.46
N ALA A 132 11.04 4.48 -8.46
CA ALA A 132 11.20 5.20 -9.72
C ALA A 132 11.34 4.26 -10.91
N ASN A 133 10.93 4.74 -12.09
CA ASN A 133 11.08 4.04 -13.35
C ASN A 133 11.96 4.90 -14.26
N LEU A 134 13.19 4.46 -14.53
CA LEU A 134 14.10 5.10 -15.47
C LEU A 134 14.06 4.31 -16.77
N GLN A 135 13.52 4.92 -17.82
CA GLN A 135 13.37 4.30 -19.12
C GLN A 135 14.11 5.14 -20.17
N ALA A 136 15.26 4.66 -20.61
CA ALA A 136 15.95 5.24 -21.77
C ALA A 136 15.65 4.39 -23.01
N THR A 137 15.42 4.98 -24.17
CA THR A 137 15.25 4.17 -25.40
C THR A 137 16.59 3.63 -25.90
N ASN A 138 17.67 4.41 -25.77
CA ASN A 138 19.00 4.02 -26.25
C ASN A 138 19.91 3.62 -25.08
N GLN A 139 20.32 4.57 -24.24
CA GLN A 139 21.33 4.33 -23.21
C GLN A 139 20.92 4.87 -21.85
N LEU A 140 21.14 4.06 -20.82
CA LEU A 140 21.12 4.49 -19.42
C LEU A 140 22.53 4.36 -18.86
N ASN A 141 23.14 5.48 -18.51
CA ASN A 141 24.48 5.54 -17.94
C ASN A 141 24.42 6.08 -16.51
N ILE A 142 25.05 5.38 -15.56
CA ILE A 142 25.17 5.80 -14.16
C ILE A 142 26.64 5.73 -13.76
N ASP A 143 27.22 6.86 -13.36
CA ASP A 143 28.52 6.95 -12.72
C ASP A 143 28.35 7.50 -11.30
N THR A 144 28.74 6.72 -10.30
CA THR A 144 28.51 7.04 -8.90
C THR A 144 29.52 6.37 -7.98
N LYS A 145 29.67 6.88 -6.76
CA LYS A 145 30.44 6.17 -5.74
C LYS A 145 29.65 5.02 -5.15
N ASN A 146 28.39 5.27 -4.77
CA ASN A 146 27.48 4.28 -4.22
C ASN A 146 26.12 4.36 -4.91
N LEU A 147 25.56 3.20 -5.27
CA LEU A 147 24.26 3.10 -5.92
C LEU A 147 23.28 2.32 -5.04
N GLU A 148 22.15 2.93 -4.69
CA GLU A 148 21.01 2.24 -4.07
C GLU A 148 19.82 2.27 -5.03
N VAL A 149 19.31 1.09 -5.38
CA VAL A 149 18.09 0.93 -6.17
C VAL A 149 17.10 0.10 -5.38
N SER A 150 15.95 0.67 -5.04
CA SER A 150 14.98 0.04 -4.14
C SER A 150 13.56 0.26 -4.61
N SER A 151 12.82 -0.84 -4.74
CA SER A 151 11.37 -0.79 -4.81
C SER A 151 10.76 -0.23 -3.52
N VAL A 152 9.50 0.21 -3.60
CA VAL A 152 8.73 0.73 -2.45
C VAL A 152 7.53 -0.16 -2.18
N GLN A 153 6.85 0.04 -1.06
CA GLN A 153 5.69 -0.76 -0.68
C GLN A 153 4.51 0.15 -0.36
N ASN A 154 3.41 -0.03 -1.10
CA ASN A 154 2.11 0.43 -0.67
C ASN A 154 1.73 -0.31 0.60
N LYS A 155 1.07 0.37 1.54
CA LYS A 155 0.65 -0.24 2.81
C LYS A 155 -0.82 0.00 3.00
N HIS A 156 -1.54 -1.00 3.46
CA HIS A 156 -2.92 -0.88 3.88
C HIS A 156 -3.08 -1.51 5.25
N LYS A 157 -3.74 -0.78 6.16
CA LYS A 157 -3.98 -1.19 7.53
C LYS A 157 -5.42 -0.90 7.88
N ALA A 158 -6.21 -1.94 8.12
CA ALA A 158 -7.57 -1.81 8.59
C ALA A 158 -7.73 -2.39 10.00
N LYS A 159 -8.60 -1.78 10.80
CA LYS A 159 -9.00 -2.27 12.10
C LYS A 159 -10.49 -2.12 12.26
N THR A 160 -11.17 -3.20 12.58
CA THR A 160 -12.60 -3.22 12.87
C THR A 160 -12.81 -3.70 14.30
N ARG A 161 -13.69 -3.02 15.03
CA ARG A 161 -14.07 -3.38 16.39
C ARG A 161 -15.58 -3.31 16.48
N SER A 162 -16.22 -4.40 16.86
CA SER A 162 -17.67 -4.48 16.93
C SER A 162 -18.12 -5.05 18.26
N GLN A 163 -19.26 -4.58 18.75
CA GLN A 163 -19.89 -5.03 19.98
C GLN A 163 -21.40 -5.03 19.78
N GLY A 164 -22.08 -6.04 20.29
CA GLY A 164 -23.52 -6.16 20.17
C GLY A 164 -24.14 -6.88 21.35
N ALA A 165 -25.44 -6.64 21.50
CA ALA A 165 -26.30 -7.31 22.46
C ALA A 165 -27.64 -7.64 21.79
N SER A 166 -28.25 -8.75 22.17
CA SER A 166 -29.54 -9.18 21.64
C SER A 166 -30.44 -9.77 22.74
N LEU A 167 -31.75 -9.65 22.52
CA LEU A 167 -32.79 -10.19 23.37
C LEU A 167 -33.84 -10.87 22.48
N GLY A 168 -34.06 -12.17 22.69
CA GLY A 168 -35.07 -12.98 22.05
C GLY A 168 -36.30 -13.18 22.93
N ILE A 169 -37.48 -13.02 22.36
CA ILE A 169 -38.79 -13.25 22.97
C ILE A 169 -39.55 -14.33 22.18
N GLY A 170 -40.24 -15.23 22.87
CA GLY A 170 -41.05 -16.28 22.28
C GLY A 170 -42.44 -16.34 22.91
N SER A 171 -43.26 -17.29 22.43
CA SER A 171 -44.61 -17.56 22.93
C SER A 171 -44.68 -17.80 24.45
N SER A 172 -43.57 -18.19 25.09
CA SER A 172 -43.48 -18.45 26.53
C SER A 172 -42.66 -17.41 27.32
N GLY A 173 -42.40 -16.22 26.77
CA GLY A 173 -41.64 -15.15 27.41
C GLY A 173 -40.23 -14.95 26.83
N VAL A 174 -39.30 -14.40 27.62
CA VAL A 174 -37.91 -14.22 27.17
C VAL A 174 -37.27 -15.58 26.90
N ASN A 175 -36.79 -15.77 25.67
CA ASN A 175 -36.26 -17.04 25.21
C ASN A 175 -34.72 -17.02 25.14
N SER A 176 -34.09 -15.86 24.88
CA SER A 176 -32.64 -15.75 24.86
C SER A 176 -32.10 -14.34 25.14
N VAL A 177 -30.87 -14.26 25.64
CA VAL A 177 -30.06 -13.05 25.72
C VAL A 177 -28.70 -13.32 25.09
N GLY A 178 -28.17 -12.35 24.36
CA GLY A 178 -26.91 -12.48 23.65
C GLY A 178 -26.00 -11.27 23.85
N PHE A 179 -24.69 -11.51 23.90
CA PHE A 179 -23.65 -10.50 23.82
C PHE A 179 -22.57 -10.97 22.86
N ASN A 180 -22.11 -10.11 21.96
CA ASN A 180 -21.04 -10.40 21.03
C ASN A 180 -20.01 -9.27 21.01
N GLN A 181 -18.73 -9.62 20.92
CA GLN A 181 -17.65 -8.69 20.64
C GLN A 181 -16.73 -9.29 19.58
N SER A 182 -16.28 -8.46 18.65
CA SER A 182 -15.34 -8.87 17.61
C SER A 182 -14.26 -7.83 17.37
N LYS A 183 -13.08 -8.32 16.99
CA LYS A 183 -11.96 -7.52 16.50
C LYS A 183 -11.47 -8.13 15.21
N ALA A 184 -11.16 -7.27 14.24
CA ALA A 184 -10.41 -7.65 13.05
C ALA A 184 -9.29 -6.63 12.82
N ASP A 185 -8.12 -7.13 12.48
CA ASP A 185 -6.95 -6.34 12.09
C ASP A 185 -6.44 -6.88 10.75
N GLU A 186 -6.30 -6.01 9.77
CA GLU A 186 -5.71 -6.30 8.48
C GLU A 186 -4.49 -5.43 8.28
N ASN A 187 -3.42 -6.02 7.77
CA ASN A 187 -2.22 -5.31 7.38
C ASN A 187 -1.65 -5.95 6.12
N SER A 188 -1.57 -5.19 5.04
CA SER A 188 -0.94 -5.61 3.81
C SER A 188 0.14 -4.62 3.36
N LYS A 189 1.12 -5.17 2.64
CA LYS A 189 2.19 -4.45 1.97
C LYS A 189 2.25 -4.96 0.54
N THR A 190 2.17 -4.08 -0.45
CA THR A 190 2.26 -4.45 -1.87
C THR A 190 3.44 -3.74 -2.48
N VAL A 191 4.34 -4.51 -3.09
CA VAL A 191 5.54 -3.97 -3.75
C VAL A 191 5.16 -3.19 -5.00
N LEU A 192 5.71 -1.99 -5.12
CA LEU A 192 5.73 -1.19 -6.34
C LEU A 192 7.17 -1.19 -6.86
N LEU A 193 7.37 -1.84 -8.00
CA LEU A 193 8.68 -2.11 -8.58
C LEU A 193 9.38 -0.81 -8.96
N THR A 194 10.65 -0.67 -8.61
CA THR A 194 11.58 0.31 -9.20
C THR A 194 12.34 -0.35 -10.32
N SER A 195 12.31 0.24 -11.51
CA SER A 195 12.93 -0.32 -12.71
C SER A 195 13.88 0.65 -13.39
N MET A 196 14.96 0.11 -13.92
CA MET A 196 15.91 0.81 -14.78
C MET A 196 16.09 0.00 -16.05
N THR A 197 15.66 0.55 -17.18
CA THR A 197 15.62 -0.18 -18.46
C THR A 197 16.11 0.69 -19.60
N ALA A 198 16.93 0.11 -20.47
CA ALA A 198 17.35 0.74 -21.71
C ALA A 198 17.81 -0.31 -22.72
N LYS A 199 18.01 0.08 -23.99
CA LYS A 199 18.67 -0.82 -24.95
C LYS A 199 20.09 -1.18 -24.51
N GLN A 200 20.82 -0.25 -23.91
CA GLN A 200 22.08 -0.51 -23.24
C GLN A 200 22.11 0.17 -21.88
N VAL A 201 22.53 -0.57 -20.86
CA VAL A 201 22.63 -0.07 -19.49
C VAL A 201 24.08 -0.17 -19.04
N ASN A 202 24.71 0.95 -18.72
CA ASN A 202 26.06 1.01 -18.19
C ASN A 202 26.03 1.62 -16.77
N ILE A 203 26.39 0.84 -15.77
CA ILE A 203 26.45 1.27 -14.38
C ILE A 203 27.88 1.09 -13.88
N ASN A 204 28.53 2.20 -13.57
CA ASN A 204 29.85 2.26 -12.96
C ASN A 204 29.71 2.77 -11.51
N THR A 205 29.93 1.88 -10.55
CA THR A 205 29.85 2.18 -9.12
C THR A 205 31.20 1.97 -8.45
N GLN A 206 31.79 3.02 -7.87
CA GLN A 206 33.15 2.94 -7.33
C GLN A 206 33.26 2.08 -6.07
N ALA A 207 32.21 1.95 -5.25
CA ALA A 207 32.29 1.30 -3.95
C ALA A 207 31.22 0.24 -3.71
N HIS A 208 29.93 0.59 -3.77
CA HIS A 208 28.87 -0.36 -3.42
C HIS A 208 27.58 -0.16 -4.20
N THR A 209 27.02 -1.26 -4.70
CA THR A 209 25.68 -1.30 -5.29
C THR A 209 24.75 -2.12 -4.39
N GLN A 210 23.64 -1.51 -3.96
CA GLN A 210 22.57 -2.15 -3.21
C GLN A 210 21.31 -2.22 -4.07
N LEU A 211 20.79 -3.43 -4.27
CA LEU A 211 19.53 -3.70 -4.95
C LEU A 211 18.52 -4.28 -3.96
N THR A 212 17.31 -3.70 -3.88
CA THR A 212 16.24 -4.15 -2.98
C THR A 212 14.93 -4.30 -3.73
N GLY A 213 14.63 -5.52 -4.16
CA GLY A 213 13.44 -5.87 -4.93
C GLY A 213 13.27 -5.08 -6.22
N SER A 214 14.36 -4.56 -6.80
CA SER A 214 14.40 -3.68 -7.96
C SER A 214 14.81 -4.43 -9.23
N LEU A 215 14.44 -3.89 -10.40
CA LEU A 215 14.80 -4.41 -11.71
C LEU A 215 15.82 -3.50 -12.41
N ILE A 216 16.90 -4.09 -12.93
CA ILE A 216 17.82 -3.45 -13.86
C ILE A 216 17.93 -4.40 -15.05
N ALA A 217 17.57 -3.95 -16.24
CA ALA A 217 17.58 -4.79 -17.43
C ALA A 217 17.99 -4.00 -18.67
N ALA A 218 18.73 -4.64 -19.56
CA ALA A 218 18.95 -4.12 -20.89
C ALA A 218 17.99 -4.83 -21.86
N THR A 219 17.12 -4.09 -22.53
CA THR A 219 16.02 -4.63 -23.34
C THR A 219 15.89 -3.83 -24.63
N ASP A 220 15.59 -4.48 -25.75
CA ASP A 220 15.36 -3.76 -27.00
C ASP A 220 14.09 -2.89 -26.95
N THR A 221 14.16 -1.70 -27.53
CA THR A 221 13.02 -0.79 -27.66
C THR A 221 11.91 -1.43 -28.50
N GLY A 222 10.76 -1.67 -27.88
CA GLY A 222 9.60 -2.26 -28.54
C GLY A 222 9.48 -3.78 -28.40
N ASP A 223 10.44 -4.43 -27.72
CA ASP A 223 10.26 -5.79 -27.24
C ASP A 223 9.17 -5.80 -26.16
N LYS A 224 8.04 -6.44 -26.46
CA LYS A 224 6.90 -6.57 -25.54
C LYS A 224 7.10 -7.70 -24.54
N ASP A 225 8.01 -8.61 -24.84
CA ASP A 225 8.31 -9.78 -24.02
C ASP A 225 9.34 -9.43 -22.94
N GLY A 226 10.03 -8.29 -23.09
CA GLY A 226 10.96 -7.74 -22.09
C GLY A 226 12.21 -8.59 -21.92
N ASN A 227 12.66 -9.25 -22.99
CA ASN A 227 13.81 -10.13 -22.94
C ASN A 227 15.09 -9.32 -22.76
N ASP A 228 15.99 -9.85 -21.94
CA ASP A 228 17.32 -9.29 -21.79
C ASP A 228 18.07 -9.41 -23.12
N ASN A 229 18.65 -8.29 -23.57
CA ASN A 229 19.40 -8.24 -24.83
C ASN A 229 20.93 -8.36 -24.60
N GLY A 230 21.36 -8.69 -23.38
CA GLY A 230 22.76 -8.89 -23.02
C GLY A 230 23.60 -7.61 -22.90
N GLN A 231 23.00 -6.42 -23.00
CA GLN A 231 23.71 -5.13 -23.01
C GLN A 231 23.71 -4.42 -21.64
N LEU A 232 23.62 -5.19 -20.55
CA LEU A 232 23.79 -4.69 -19.18
C LEU A 232 25.25 -4.85 -18.75
N ASN A 233 25.94 -3.73 -18.56
CA ASN A 233 27.25 -3.67 -17.92
C ASN A 233 27.12 -3.06 -16.52
N LEU A 234 27.39 -3.85 -15.48
CA LEU A 234 27.41 -3.40 -14.08
C LEU A 234 28.80 -3.63 -13.48
N THR A 235 29.54 -2.55 -13.27
CA THR A 235 30.82 -2.54 -12.57
C THR A 235 30.62 -2.01 -11.15
N THR A 236 30.97 -2.81 -10.14
CA THR A 236 30.89 -2.40 -8.72
C THR A 236 31.91 -3.16 -7.87
N ASN A 237 32.48 -2.52 -6.86
CA ASN A 237 33.41 -3.18 -5.93
C ASN A 237 32.70 -4.18 -5.01
N SER A 238 31.44 -3.90 -4.63
CA SER A 238 30.63 -4.80 -3.82
C SER A 238 29.16 -4.69 -4.19
N LEU A 239 28.47 -5.83 -4.21
CA LEU A 239 27.05 -5.93 -4.56
C LEU A 239 26.28 -6.56 -3.40
N SER A 240 25.20 -5.92 -2.97
CA SER A 240 24.20 -6.52 -2.10
C SER A 240 22.85 -6.54 -2.80
N ALA A 241 22.18 -7.69 -2.76
CA ALA A 241 20.88 -7.87 -3.37
C ALA A 241 19.94 -8.50 -2.34
N SER A 242 18.74 -7.95 -2.22
CA SER A 242 17.69 -8.48 -1.36
C SER A 242 16.33 -8.41 -2.03
N SER A 243 15.44 -9.34 -1.72
CA SER A 243 14.07 -9.32 -2.20
C SER A 243 13.20 -8.41 -1.35
N LEU A 244 12.20 -7.79 -1.98
CA LEU A 244 11.15 -7.05 -1.29
C LEU A 244 9.83 -7.79 -1.52
N ASN A 245 9.13 -8.13 -0.45
CA ASN A 245 7.98 -9.04 -0.52
C ASN A 245 6.64 -8.32 -0.40
N THR A 246 5.66 -8.77 -1.17
CA THR A 246 4.25 -8.45 -0.94
C THR A 246 3.72 -9.37 0.16
N THR A 247 3.07 -8.79 1.18
CA THR A 247 2.54 -9.52 2.33
C THR A 247 1.10 -9.10 2.58
N SER A 248 0.23 -10.05 2.91
CA SER A 248 -1.11 -9.76 3.42
C SER A 248 -1.34 -10.59 4.67
N ASN A 249 -1.75 -9.92 5.75
CA ASN A 249 -2.06 -10.58 7.01
C ASN A 249 -3.39 -10.03 7.54
N SER A 250 -4.40 -10.89 7.60
CA SER A 250 -5.68 -10.65 8.23
C SER A 250 -5.80 -11.50 9.49
N LYS A 251 -6.26 -10.89 10.59
CA LYS A 251 -6.54 -11.58 11.85
C LYS A 251 -7.89 -11.12 12.35
N SER A 252 -8.78 -12.06 12.63
CA SER A 252 -10.08 -11.78 13.24
C SER A 252 -10.29 -12.68 14.45
N ASN A 253 -10.90 -12.11 15.49
CA ASN A 253 -11.33 -12.85 16.67
C ASN A 253 -12.69 -12.32 17.06
N SER A 254 -13.63 -13.22 17.32
CA SER A 254 -14.93 -12.90 17.89
C SER A 254 -15.17 -13.76 19.12
N ILE A 255 -15.88 -13.19 20.07
CA ILE A 255 -16.43 -13.89 21.23
C ILE A 255 -17.90 -13.54 21.31
N GLY A 256 -18.74 -14.56 21.45
CA GLY A 256 -20.19 -14.41 21.59
C GLY A 256 -20.67 -15.33 22.70
N LEU A 257 -21.52 -14.79 23.57
CA LEU A 257 -22.22 -15.53 24.61
C LEU A 257 -23.72 -15.38 24.34
N ASN A 258 -24.41 -16.49 24.13
CA ASN A 258 -25.87 -16.53 24.04
C ASN A 258 -26.39 -17.50 25.10
N ALA A 259 -27.29 -17.02 25.95
CA ALA A 259 -27.97 -17.83 26.95
C ALA A 259 -29.46 -17.86 26.59
N GLY A 260 -29.97 -19.05 26.26
CA GLY A 260 -31.37 -19.26 25.92
C GLY A 260 -32.00 -20.34 26.77
N GLY A 261 -33.23 -20.11 27.23
CA GLY A 261 -34.01 -21.02 28.04
C GLY A 261 -35.44 -21.09 27.51
N ASN A 262 -35.89 -22.27 27.12
CA ASN A 262 -37.30 -22.48 26.80
C ASN A 262 -38.05 -22.69 28.12
N ALA A 263 -38.58 -21.61 28.71
CA ALA A 263 -39.45 -21.70 29.87
C ALA A 263 -40.80 -22.29 29.43
N ASN A 264 -40.89 -23.61 29.35
CA ASN A 264 -42.17 -24.29 29.16
C ASN A 264 -42.95 -24.18 30.48
N THR A 265 -43.69 -23.09 30.67
CA THR A 265 -44.61 -22.95 31.79
C THR A 265 -45.82 -23.85 31.54
N ASN A 266 -45.65 -25.15 31.77
CA ASN A 266 -46.77 -26.07 31.97
C ASN A 266 -47.51 -25.61 33.23
N SER A 267 -48.44 -24.68 33.07
CA SER A 267 -49.42 -24.35 34.08
C SER A 267 -50.31 -25.58 34.24
N ALA A 268 -49.90 -26.52 35.10
CA ALA A 268 -50.72 -27.64 35.52
C ALA A 268 -51.98 -27.06 36.17
N LYS A 269 -53.09 -27.13 35.44
CA LYS A 269 -54.41 -26.70 35.89
C LYS A 269 -54.81 -27.61 37.05
N LEU A 270 -54.56 -27.18 38.29
CA LEU A 270 -55.07 -27.85 39.49
C LEU A 270 -56.60 -27.87 39.37
N LYS A 271 -57.18 -29.06 39.18
CA LYS A 271 -58.62 -29.26 39.34
C LYS A 271 -58.92 -29.24 40.85
N PRO A 272 -59.80 -28.36 41.35
CA PRO A 272 -60.26 -28.48 42.73
C PRO A 272 -61.12 -29.74 42.86
N CYS A 273 -60.79 -30.60 43.83
CA CYS A 273 -61.69 -31.64 44.31
C CYS A 273 -62.98 -30.95 44.81
N GLN A 274 -64.12 -31.36 44.25
CA GLN A 274 -65.42 -31.02 44.84
C GLN A 274 -65.73 -32.00 45.98
N PRO A 275 -66.40 -31.52 47.05
CA PRO A 275 -66.82 -32.34 48.19
C PRO A 275 -67.90 -33.37 47.83
#